data_AF-A0A4S3FXF8-F1
#
_entry.id   AF-A0A4S3FXF8-F1
#
_cell.length_a   1.000
_cell.length_b   1.000
_cell.length_c   1.000
_cell.angle_alpha   90.00
_cell.angle_beta   90.00
_cell.angle_gamma   90.00
#
_symmetry.space_group_name_H-M   'P 1'
#
loop_
_entity.id
_entity.type
_entity.pdbx_description
1 polymer ?
#
loop_
_entity_poly.entity_id
_entity_poly.type
_entity_poly.pdbx_seq_one_letter_code
_entity_poly.pdbx_strand_id
1 'polypeptide(L)'
;MSQQHVAGPFDVTVTPQGQPEVRDGVTTGRMAIDKQYHGELEGKGVGEMLSAMTTTEGSAGYVAIERVTGTLQGRSGSFVVQHTGTMARGAQSLSITVVPDSGTGELAGISGNMRIRIEERKHFYEFDYILPQA
;
A
#
# COMPACT_ATOMS: atom_id res chain seq x y z
N MET A 1 -24.87 -1.96 -0.46
CA MET A 1 -23.64 -1.75 0.33
C MET A 1 -23.29 -0.27 0.23
N SER A 2 -22.96 0.39 1.34
CA SER A 2 -22.55 1.81 1.34
C SER A 2 -21.03 1.93 1.26
N GLN A 3 -20.55 2.91 0.49
CA GLN A 3 -19.14 3.30 0.53
C GLN A 3 -18.83 3.96 1.87
N GLN A 4 -17.70 3.58 2.45
CA GLN A 4 -17.17 4.10 3.70
C GLN A 4 -15.79 4.70 3.43
N HIS A 5 -15.42 5.70 4.23
CA HIS A 5 -14.14 6.39 4.14
C HIS A 5 -13.51 6.44 5.53
N VAL A 6 -12.24 6.07 5.62
CA VAL A 6 -11.42 6.20 6.83
C VAL A 6 -10.06 6.77 6.49
N ALA A 7 -9.45 7.46 7.44
CA ALA A 7 -8.10 7.99 7.27
C ALA A 7 -7.32 7.95 8.59
N GLY A 8 -6.01 7.80 8.49
CA GLY A 8 -5.16 7.72 9.67
C GLY A 8 -3.67 7.67 9.34
N PRO A 9 -2.80 7.80 10.35
CA PRO A 9 -1.37 7.70 10.15
C PRO A 9 -0.93 6.24 10.01
N PHE A 10 0.22 6.03 9.37
CA PHE A 10 0.93 4.76 9.42
C PHE A 10 2.45 4.98 9.45
N ASP A 11 3.15 4.04 10.06
CA ASP A 11 4.60 3.94 9.98
C ASP A 11 4.99 2.91 8.93
N VAL A 12 6.14 3.10 8.28
CA VAL A 12 6.64 2.17 7.27
C VAL A 12 8.14 1.99 7.38
N THR A 13 8.56 0.73 7.34
CA THR A 13 9.94 0.30 7.17
C THR A 13 10.06 -0.46 5.85
N VAL A 14 11.02 -0.07 5.01
CA VAL A 14 11.36 -0.80 3.79
C VAL A 14 12.79 -1.34 3.90
N THR A 15 12.93 -2.64 3.71
CA THR A 15 14.22 -3.33 3.87
C THR A 15 14.65 -3.95 2.54
N PRO A 16 15.80 -3.55 1.95
CA PRO A 16 16.30 -4.15 0.72
C PRO A 16 16.41 -5.68 0.81
N GLN A 17 16.01 -6.38 -0.24
CA GLN A 17 16.05 -7.83 -0.35
C GLN A 17 17.02 -8.25 -1.45
N GLY A 18 18.30 -8.33 -1.09
CA GLY A 18 19.39 -8.60 -2.03
C GLY A 18 20.02 -7.32 -2.59
N GLN A 19 20.93 -7.50 -3.54
CA GLN A 19 21.59 -6.37 -4.21
C GLN A 19 20.71 -5.84 -5.36
N PRO A 20 20.57 -4.52 -5.51
CA PRO A 20 19.91 -3.96 -6.67
C PRO A 20 20.69 -4.27 -7.94
N GLU A 21 19.99 -4.45 -9.04
CA GLU A 21 20.58 -4.68 -10.35
C GLU A 21 20.62 -3.36 -11.12
N VAL A 22 21.75 -3.07 -11.77
CA VAL A 22 21.93 -1.87 -12.58
C VAL A 22 22.26 -2.28 -14.00
N ARG A 23 21.40 -1.91 -14.96
CA ARG A 23 21.62 -2.11 -16.40
C ARG A 23 21.15 -0.89 -17.17
N ASP A 24 21.95 -0.42 -18.11
CA ASP A 24 21.64 0.69 -19.02
C ASP A 24 21.15 1.96 -18.28
N GLY A 25 21.69 2.23 -17.09
CA GLY A 25 21.32 3.38 -16.27
C GLY A 25 19.99 3.24 -15.51
N VAL A 26 19.37 2.05 -15.53
CA VAL A 26 18.18 1.74 -14.72
C VAL A 26 18.59 0.82 -13.58
N THR A 27 18.21 1.21 -12.37
CA THR A 27 18.39 0.41 -11.15
C THR A 27 17.08 -0.27 -10.80
N THR A 28 17.05 -1.60 -10.78
CA THR A 28 15.92 -2.38 -10.26
C THR A 28 16.21 -2.92 -8.88
N GLY A 29 15.20 -2.99 -8.02
CA GLY A 29 15.36 -3.43 -6.64
C GLY A 29 14.14 -4.13 -6.09
N ARG A 30 14.37 -5.01 -5.10
CA ARG A 30 13.33 -5.65 -4.30
C ARG A 30 13.44 -5.20 -2.85
N MET A 31 12.31 -4.94 -2.21
CA MET A 31 12.25 -4.55 -0.81
C MET A 31 11.16 -5.33 -0.08
N ALA A 32 11.41 -5.71 1.17
CA ALA A 32 10.38 -6.12 2.10
C ALA A 32 9.74 -4.88 2.73
N ILE A 33 8.42 -4.90 2.90
CA ILE A 33 7.61 -3.86 3.51
C ILE A 33 7.13 -4.37 4.87
N ASP A 34 7.31 -3.55 5.90
CA ASP A 34 6.67 -3.69 7.20
C ASP A 34 6.02 -2.36 7.57
N LYS A 35 4.70 -2.35 7.76
CA LYS A 35 3.90 -1.18 8.11
C LYS A 35 3.13 -1.39 9.39
N GLN A 36 2.97 -0.31 10.14
CA GLN A 36 2.04 -0.23 11.27
C GLN A 36 0.99 0.84 10.96
N TYR A 37 -0.26 0.43 10.78
CA TYR A 37 -1.42 1.30 10.61
C TYR A 37 -2.02 1.65 11.96
N HIS A 38 -2.48 2.89 12.10
CA HIS A 38 -3.07 3.40 13.33
C HIS A 38 -4.45 4.03 13.10
N GLY A 39 -5.29 3.99 14.12
CA GLY A 39 -6.60 4.68 14.14
C GLY A 39 -7.76 3.79 13.69
N GLU A 40 -8.55 4.24 12.72
CA GLU A 40 -9.72 3.47 12.26
C GLU A 40 -9.33 2.18 11.55
N LEU A 41 -8.20 2.17 10.84
CA LEU A 41 -7.47 0.95 10.49
C LEU A 41 -6.30 0.82 11.47
N GLU A 42 -6.40 -0.14 12.38
CA GLU A 42 -5.38 -0.46 13.37
C GLU A 42 -4.82 -1.86 13.07
N GLY A 43 -3.54 -1.97 12.72
CA GLY A 43 -2.97 -3.26 12.32
C GLY A 43 -1.62 -3.19 11.64
N LYS A 44 -1.19 -4.34 11.10
CA LYS A 44 0.12 -4.49 10.44
C LYS A 44 -0.04 -4.78 8.95
N GLY A 45 0.83 -4.18 8.16
CA GLY A 45 0.98 -4.42 6.73
C GLY A 45 2.31 -5.09 6.43
N VAL A 46 2.31 -6.30 5.86
CA VAL A 46 3.54 -7.00 5.48
C VAL A 46 3.48 -7.37 4.01
N GLY A 47 4.54 -7.07 3.27
CA GLY A 47 4.55 -7.28 1.82
C GLY A 47 5.92 -7.18 1.18
N GLU A 48 5.93 -7.20 -0.14
CA GLU A 48 7.12 -6.99 -0.95
C GLU A 48 6.86 -5.95 -2.05
N MET A 49 7.93 -5.25 -2.42
CA MET A 49 7.97 -4.23 -3.44
C MET A 49 9.02 -4.57 -4.48
N LEU A 50 8.71 -4.35 -5.75
CA LEU A 50 9.68 -4.24 -6.83
C LEU A 50 9.71 -2.80 -7.32
N SER A 51 10.90 -2.28 -7.59
CA SER A 51 11.13 -0.91 -8.05
C SER A 51 12.04 -0.86 -9.27
N ALA A 52 11.89 0.21 -10.05
CA ALA A 52 12.80 0.61 -11.11
C ALA A 52 13.04 2.11 -10.99
N MET A 53 14.28 2.52 -10.80
CA MET A 53 14.72 3.92 -10.78
C MET A 53 15.53 4.21 -12.04
N THR A 54 15.19 5.27 -12.75
CA THR A 54 15.90 5.69 -13.96
C THR A 54 16.96 6.75 -13.64
N THR A 55 17.85 7.05 -14.59
CA THR A 55 18.75 8.20 -14.51
C THR A 55 18.04 9.55 -14.60
N THR A 56 16.79 9.58 -15.08
CA THR A 56 16.02 10.82 -15.16
C THR A 56 15.45 11.15 -13.79
N GLU A 57 15.86 12.30 -13.24
CA GLU A 57 15.39 12.77 -11.94
C GLU A 57 13.86 12.75 -11.86
N GLY A 58 13.34 12.27 -10.73
CA GLY A 58 11.90 12.14 -10.49
C GLY A 58 11.18 11.13 -11.40
N SER A 59 11.90 10.25 -12.10
CA SER A 59 11.30 9.21 -12.94
C SER A 59 11.64 7.81 -12.43
N ALA A 60 10.60 7.05 -12.07
CA ALA A 60 10.71 5.72 -11.49
C ALA A 60 9.36 4.98 -11.56
N GLY A 61 9.37 3.68 -11.32
CA GLY A 61 8.18 2.85 -11.20
C GLY A 61 8.31 1.90 -10.02
N TYR A 62 7.17 1.49 -9.47
CA TYR A 62 7.13 0.41 -8.50
C TYR A 62 5.80 -0.35 -8.52
N VAL A 63 5.85 -1.59 -8.06
CA VAL A 63 4.69 -2.42 -7.74
C VAL A 63 4.91 -3.06 -6.38
N ALA A 64 3.83 -3.31 -5.65
CA ALA A 64 3.90 -4.02 -4.37
C ALA A 64 2.63 -4.81 -4.13
N ILE A 65 2.76 -5.90 -3.37
CA ILE A 65 1.63 -6.63 -2.80
C ILE A 65 1.85 -6.69 -1.28
N GLU A 66 0.81 -6.33 -0.53
CA GLU A 66 0.87 -6.23 0.91
C GLU A 66 -0.37 -6.84 1.55
N ARG A 67 -0.18 -7.67 2.58
CA ARG A 67 -1.24 -8.17 3.44
C ARG A 67 -1.38 -7.27 4.65
N VAL A 68 -2.56 -6.68 4.82
CA VAL A 68 -2.96 -5.94 5.99
C VAL A 68 -3.73 -6.87 6.93
N THR A 69 -3.34 -6.93 8.20
CA THR A 69 -4.01 -7.72 9.25
C THR A 69 -4.25 -6.86 10.48
N GLY A 70 -5.48 -6.84 10.99
CA GLY A 70 -5.84 -6.01 12.13
C GLY A 70 -7.35 -5.79 12.24
N THR A 71 -7.72 -4.58 12.63
CA THR A 71 -9.12 -4.15 12.76
C THR A 71 -9.40 -2.92 11.90
N LEU A 72 -10.55 -2.91 11.24
CA LEU A 72 -11.07 -1.77 10.47
C LEU A 72 -12.42 -1.35 11.07
N GLN A 73 -12.46 -0.19 11.70
CA GLN A 73 -13.60 0.30 12.48
C GLN A 73 -14.14 -0.76 13.45
N GLY A 74 -13.23 -1.44 14.14
CA GLY A 74 -13.53 -2.50 15.11
C GLY A 74 -13.77 -3.90 14.50
N ARG A 75 -13.86 -4.03 13.17
CA ARG A 75 -14.09 -5.32 12.49
C ARG A 75 -12.75 -6.02 12.24
N SER A 76 -12.58 -7.22 12.79
CA SER A 76 -11.31 -7.96 12.77
C SER A 76 -11.17 -8.82 11.51
N GLY A 77 -9.98 -8.79 10.90
CA GLY A 77 -9.69 -9.61 9.74
C GLY A 77 -8.36 -9.28 9.07
N SER A 78 -8.23 -9.71 7.82
CA SER A 78 -7.13 -9.33 6.94
C SER A 78 -7.64 -9.09 5.53
N PHE A 79 -6.86 -8.39 4.72
CA PHE A 79 -7.04 -8.25 3.28
C PHE A 79 -5.70 -8.00 2.61
N VAL A 80 -5.64 -8.12 1.30
CA VAL A 80 -4.43 -7.84 0.51
C VAL A 80 -4.66 -6.62 -0.35
N VAL A 81 -3.67 -5.74 -0.45
CA VAL A 81 -3.67 -4.60 -1.38
C VAL A 81 -2.56 -4.76 -2.42
N GLN A 82 -2.86 -4.35 -3.65
CA GLN A 82 -1.91 -4.24 -4.75
C GLN A 82 -1.60 -2.77 -5.01
N HIS A 83 -0.33 -2.44 -5.12
CA HIS A 83 0.17 -1.11 -5.50
C HIS A 83 0.63 -1.10 -6.95
N THR A 84 0.37 0.00 -7.64
CA THR A 84 0.99 0.33 -8.94
C THR A 84 1.32 1.81 -8.94
N GLY A 85 2.62 2.13 -8.91
CA GLY A 85 3.11 3.49 -8.84
C GLY A 85 4.03 3.83 -10.00
N THR A 86 3.83 5.02 -10.57
CA THR A 86 4.70 5.59 -11.60
C THR A 86 5.03 7.03 -11.28
N MET A 87 6.26 7.43 -11.53
CA MET A 87 6.72 8.80 -11.46
C MET A 87 7.29 9.18 -12.82
N ALA A 88 6.85 10.32 -13.36
CA ALA A 88 7.30 10.86 -14.63
C ALA A 88 7.78 12.29 -14.43
N ARG A 89 9.09 12.47 -14.25
CA ARG A 89 9.73 13.78 -14.01
C ARG A 89 9.05 14.57 -12.88
N GLY A 90 8.80 13.90 -11.75
CA GLY A 90 8.15 14.48 -10.58
C GLY A 90 6.62 14.37 -10.56
N ALA A 91 5.96 14.11 -11.70
CA ALA A 91 4.53 13.82 -11.72
C ALA A 91 4.29 12.39 -11.20
N GLN A 92 3.57 12.25 -10.09
CA GLN A 92 3.32 10.96 -9.44
C GLN A 92 1.90 10.46 -9.75
N SER A 93 1.78 9.16 -9.99
CA SER A 93 0.52 8.42 -10.06
C SER A 93 0.65 7.16 -9.23
N LEU A 94 -0.35 6.91 -8.38
CA LEU A 94 -0.38 5.75 -7.51
C LEU A 94 -1.80 5.21 -7.42
N SER A 95 -1.96 3.94 -7.76
CA SER A 95 -3.17 3.15 -7.48
C SER A 95 -2.84 2.12 -6.41
N ILE A 96 -3.65 2.08 -5.35
CA ILE A 96 -3.63 1.01 -4.35
C ILE A 96 -5.04 0.44 -4.26
N THR A 97 -5.19 -0.83 -4.59
CA THR A 97 -6.51 -1.47 -4.69
C THR A 97 -6.54 -2.72 -3.82
N VAL A 98 -7.64 -2.96 -3.13
CA VAL A 98 -7.89 -4.24 -2.45
C VAL A 98 -7.97 -5.34 -3.51
N VAL A 99 -7.16 -6.38 -3.36
CA VAL A 99 -7.24 -7.57 -4.22
C VAL A 99 -8.59 -8.25 -3.98
N PRO A 100 -9.40 -8.50 -5.03
CA PRO A 100 -10.71 -9.13 -4.90
C PRO A 100 -10.63 -10.43 -4.10
N ASP A 101 -11.63 -10.66 -3.25
CA ASP A 101 -11.80 -11.87 -2.43
C ASP A 101 -10.64 -12.18 -1.47
N SER A 102 -9.73 -11.23 -1.24
CA SER A 102 -8.62 -11.38 -0.29
C SER A 102 -9.00 -11.16 1.17
N GLY A 103 -10.19 -10.58 1.41
CA GLY A 103 -10.74 -10.29 2.72
C GLY A 103 -11.02 -11.54 3.55
N THR A 104 -10.70 -11.52 4.84
CA THR A 104 -10.94 -12.63 5.77
C THR A 104 -11.63 -12.16 7.05
N GLY A 105 -12.18 -13.10 7.82
CA GLY A 105 -12.87 -12.80 9.07
C GLY A 105 -14.07 -11.89 8.83
N GLU A 106 -14.21 -10.85 9.65
CA GLU A 106 -15.28 -9.87 9.47
C GLU A 106 -15.05 -8.99 8.23
N LEU A 107 -13.84 -8.97 7.68
CA LEU A 107 -13.49 -8.22 6.46
C LEU A 107 -13.70 -9.03 5.18
N ALA A 108 -14.31 -10.21 5.24
CA ALA A 108 -14.66 -11.00 4.06
C ALA A 108 -15.55 -10.19 3.09
N GLY A 109 -15.21 -10.23 1.80
CA GLY A 109 -15.90 -9.49 0.74
C GLY A 109 -15.55 -8.00 0.66
N ILE A 110 -14.55 -7.51 1.41
CA ILE A 110 -14.07 -6.14 1.29
C ILE A 110 -13.57 -5.83 -0.11
N SER A 111 -13.93 -4.65 -0.60
CA SER A 111 -13.36 -4.04 -1.81
C SER A 111 -13.08 -2.57 -1.54
N GLY A 112 -12.15 -1.96 -2.26
CA GLY A 112 -11.81 -0.56 -2.02
C GLY A 112 -10.51 -0.11 -2.66
N ASN A 113 -10.25 1.18 -2.51
CA ASN A 113 -9.03 1.83 -2.98
C ASN A 113 -8.41 2.65 -1.85
N MET A 114 -7.10 2.59 -1.73
CA MET A 114 -6.34 3.35 -0.76
C MET A 114 -5.51 4.43 -1.46
N ARG A 115 -5.33 5.57 -0.80
CA ARG A 115 -4.38 6.61 -1.18
C ARG A 115 -3.38 6.81 -0.05
N ILE A 116 -2.17 7.21 -0.40
CA ILE A 116 -1.15 7.59 0.56
C ILE A 116 -0.89 9.08 0.39
N ARG A 117 -0.87 9.78 1.52
CA ARG A 117 -0.55 11.20 1.62
C ARG A 117 0.66 11.34 2.54
N ILE A 118 1.59 12.21 2.17
CA ILE A 118 2.79 12.48 2.95
C ILE A 118 2.78 13.96 3.34
N GLU A 119 2.78 14.23 4.64
CA GLU A 119 2.79 15.59 5.18
C GLU A 119 3.85 15.69 6.26
N GLU A 120 4.73 16.70 6.18
CA GLU A 120 5.77 16.93 7.19
C GLU A 120 6.58 15.66 7.54
N ARG A 121 6.86 14.82 6.53
CA ARG A 121 7.55 13.52 6.64
C ARG A 121 6.79 12.41 7.39
N LYS A 122 5.50 12.61 7.68
CA LYS A 122 4.60 11.57 8.20
C LYS A 122 3.75 10.99 7.09
N HIS A 123 3.46 9.71 7.18
CA HIS A 123 2.63 9.01 6.21
C HIS A 123 1.20 8.84 6.73
N PHE A 124 0.24 9.07 5.85
CA PHE A 124 -1.18 8.90 6.11
C PHE A 124 -1.82 8.06 5.02
N TYR A 125 -2.76 7.20 5.41
CA TYR A 125 -3.65 6.51 4.49
C TYR A 125 -4.99 7.25 4.43
N GLU A 126 -5.62 7.16 3.26
CA GLU A 126 -7.04 7.41 3.05
C GLU A 126 -7.60 6.16 2.37
N PHE A 127 -8.65 5.56 2.93
CA PHE A 127 -9.17 4.29 2.44
C PHE A 127 -10.68 4.38 2.21
N ASP A 128 -11.04 4.36 0.92
CA ASP A 128 -12.42 4.27 0.47
C ASP A 128 -12.75 2.79 0.25
N TYR A 129 -13.69 2.25 1.03
CA TYR A 129 -14.01 0.82 1.00
C TYR A 129 -15.50 0.53 1.03
N ILE A 130 -15.85 -0.68 0.62
CA ILE A 130 -17.18 -1.26 0.68
C ILE A 130 -17.06 -2.61 1.36
N LEU A 131 -17.99 -2.89 2.27
CA LEU A 131 -18.15 -4.19 2.91
C LEU A 131 -19.60 -4.68 2.72
N PRO A 132 -19.82 -5.98 2.47
CA PRO A 132 -21.15 -6.57 2.48
C PRO A 132 -21.85 -6.29 3.81
N GLN A 133 -23.16 -6.08 3.77
CA GLN A 133 -23.96 -6.09 5.00
C GLN A 133 -23.97 -7.53 5.54
N ALA A 134 -23.90 -7.66 6.87
CA ALA A 134 -24.03 -8.93 7.56
C ALA A 134 -25.44 -9.52 7.37
#